data_AF-A0A537NCJ2-F1
#
_entry.id   AF-A0A537NCJ2-F1
#
_cell.length_a   1.000
_cell.length_b   1.000
_cell.length_c   1.000
_cell.angle_alpha   90.00
_cell.angle_beta   90.00
_cell.angle_gamma   90.00
#
_symmetry.space_group_name_H-M   'P 1'
#
loop_
_entity.id
_entity.type
_entity.pdbx_description
1 polymer ?
#
loop_
_entity_poly.entity_id
_entity_poly.type
_entity_poly.pdbx_seq_one_letter_code
_entity_poly.pdbx_strand_id
1 'polypeptide(L)'
;MSDSWADCNSFMYTHNWWHLALFLIDLDRNDEAMALFDSRVWGVCKEFSEDQINAVSLLARLELRGVDVGDRWADVATYLDGRLHDHFVPFVDLQYLYALARAGKQSAVTEMLASLEDRAEQAKPFEREAWADCAVPAAHGLAAHARGDHAEAARLLGQAMPHLRPIGGSIAQRALFGAIHLDALIRSGWNDAAVKILQADERERPTVPSTKRALADLYRKLGRAEQAMTADYQAEQLARQYASPVVQRAAKDLTPATGSLVAPLDPSLRSG
;
A
#
# COMPACT_ATOMS: atom_id res chain seq x y z
N MET A 1 -5.57 7.21 -21.32
CA MET A 1 -4.78 7.77 -20.20
C MET A 1 -4.11 9.05 -20.70
N SER A 2 -3.74 9.96 -19.80
CA SER A 2 -3.11 11.24 -20.16
C SER A 2 -1.60 11.07 -20.39
N ASP A 3 -1.04 11.83 -21.32
CA ASP A 3 0.40 11.88 -21.59
C ASP A 3 1.19 12.69 -20.55
N SER A 4 0.52 13.42 -19.65
CA SER A 4 1.18 13.97 -18.47
C SER A 4 0.15 14.46 -17.47
N TRP A 5 0.63 14.72 -16.25
CA TRP A 5 -0.06 15.52 -15.23
C TRP A 5 0.82 16.67 -14.74
N ALA A 6 1.82 17.09 -15.53
CA ALA A 6 2.86 18.02 -15.09
C ALA A 6 2.33 19.39 -14.66
N ASP A 7 1.17 19.80 -15.20
CA ASP A 7 0.52 21.06 -14.86
C ASP A 7 -0.36 20.97 -13.59
N CYS A 8 -0.45 19.80 -12.96
CA CYS A 8 -1.15 19.61 -11.70
C CYS A 8 -0.26 19.97 -10.49
N ASN A 9 -0.90 20.26 -9.35
CA ASN A 9 -0.16 20.33 -8.08
C ASN A 9 0.49 18.97 -7.75
N SER A 10 1.48 18.97 -6.85
CA SER A 10 2.27 17.78 -6.52
C SER A 10 1.39 16.59 -6.15
N PHE A 11 0.34 16.81 -5.36
CA PHE A 11 -0.62 15.79 -4.99
C PHE A 11 -1.24 15.08 -6.19
N MET A 12 -1.90 15.83 -7.08
CA MET A 12 -2.60 15.25 -8.22
C MET A 12 -1.61 14.60 -9.19
N TYR A 13 -0.39 15.12 -9.29
CA TYR A 13 0.67 14.49 -10.05
C TYR A 13 1.08 13.13 -9.47
N THR A 14 1.54 13.10 -8.22
CA THR A 14 2.06 11.89 -7.57
C THR A 14 0.96 10.84 -7.41
N HIS A 15 -0.27 11.26 -7.11
CA HIS A 15 -1.41 10.37 -6.94
C HIS A 15 -1.84 9.69 -8.24
N ASN A 16 -1.81 10.39 -9.38
CA ASN A 16 -2.12 9.78 -10.67
C ASN A 16 -1.06 8.76 -11.10
N TRP A 17 0.22 9.06 -10.87
CA TRP A 17 1.29 8.09 -11.09
C TRP A 17 1.23 6.91 -10.12
N TRP A 18 0.84 7.15 -8.87
CA TRP A 18 0.59 6.10 -7.89
C TRP A 18 -0.50 5.14 -8.38
N HIS A 19 -1.62 5.65 -8.93
CA HIS A 19 -2.66 4.81 -9.54
C HIS A 19 -2.13 3.95 -10.69
N LEU A 20 -1.30 4.51 -11.59
CA LEU A 20 -0.67 3.74 -12.65
C LEU A 20 0.23 2.63 -12.06
N ALA A 21 1.01 2.93 -11.03
CA ALA A 21 1.86 1.95 -10.37
C ALA A 21 1.03 0.81 -9.74
N LEU A 22 -0.14 1.09 -9.17
CA LEU A 22 -1.06 0.05 -8.70
C LEU A 22 -1.51 -0.88 -9.82
N PHE A 23 -1.89 -0.33 -10.98
CA PHE A 23 -2.24 -1.15 -12.13
C PHE A 23 -1.06 -2.00 -12.61
N LEU A 24 0.15 -1.46 -12.63
CA LEU A 24 1.34 -2.23 -13.01
C LEU A 24 1.59 -3.40 -12.05
N ILE A 25 1.42 -3.20 -10.74
CA ILE A 25 1.50 -4.28 -9.73
C ILE A 25 0.47 -5.38 -10.00
N ASP A 26 -0.77 -5.02 -10.36
CA ASP A 26 -1.81 -6.00 -10.66
C ASP A 26 -1.55 -6.76 -11.98
N LEU A 27 -0.72 -6.21 -12.86
CA LEU A 27 -0.26 -6.85 -14.10
C LEU A 27 1.08 -7.60 -13.95
N ASP A 28 1.58 -7.78 -12.72
CA ASP A 28 2.92 -8.35 -12.41
C ASP A 28 4.10 -7.54 -12.97
N ARG A 29 3.91 -6.26 -13.30
CA ARG A 29 4.95 -5.36 -13.82
C ARG A 29 5.60 -4.56 -12.69
N ASN A 30 6.09 -5.29 -11.69
CA ASN A 30 6.60 -4.71 -10.44
C ASN A 30 7.83 -3.82 -10.64
N ASP A 31 8.72 -4.16 -11.57
CA ASP A 31 9.93 -3.35 -11.86
C ASP A 31 9.56 -1.96 -12.39
N GLU A 32 8.51 -1.88 -13.21
CA GLU A 32 8.01 -0.61 -13.74
C GLU A 32 7.28 0.21 -12.67
N ALA A 33 6.55 -0.46 -11.77
CA ALA A 33 5.96 0.19 -10.60
C ALA A 33 7.05 0.75 -9.67
N MET A 34 8.16 0.03 -9.48
CA MET A 34 9.31 0.53 -8.72
C MET A 34 9.98 1.73 -9.41
N ALA A 35 10.13 1.70 -10.73
CA ALA A 35 10.66 2.85 -11.47
C ALA A 35 9.77 4.09 -11.35
N LEU A 36 8.44 3.92 -11.33
CA LEU A 36 7.50 5.01 -11.06
C LEU A 36 7.59 5.51 -9.62
N PHE A 37 7.82 4.61 -8.65
CA PHE A 37 8.08 5.02 -7.27
C PHE A 37 9.24 6.03 -7.23
N ASP A 38 10.40 5.66 -7.78
CA ASP A 38 11.61 6.49 -7.70
C ASP A 38 11.48 7.81 -8.45
N SER A 39 10.89 7.77 -9.65
CA SER A 39 10.90 8.92 -10.57
C SER A 39 9.70 9.85 -10.47
N ARG A 40 8.55 9.37 -9.96
CA ARG A 40 7.27 10.09 -10.04
C ARG A 40 6.53 10.19 -8.72
N VAL A 41 6.56 9.17 -7.87
CA VAL A 41 5.82 9.16 -6.59
C VAL A 41 6.68 9.73 -5.47
N TRP A 42 7.93 9.29 -5.35
CA TRP A 42 8.86 9.66 -4.29
C TRP A 42 10.01 10.59 -4.75
N GLY A 43 9.74 11.39 -5.80
CA GLY A 43 10.71 12.31 -6.41
C GLY A 43 10.25 13.77 -6.53
N VAL A 44 9.10 14.13 -5.95
CA VAL A 44 8.46 15.45 -6.16
C VAL A 44 8.49 16.32 -4.91
N CYS A 45 7.65 16.06 -3.90
CA CYS A 45 7.60 16.84 -2.66
C CYS A 45 7.59 15.91 -1.44
N LYS A 46 8.79 15.55 -0.94
CA LYS A 46 8.94 14.55 0.13
C LYS A 46 8.41 15.02 1.48
N GLU A 47 8.25 16.32 1.68
CA GLU A 47 7.69 16.93 2.88
C GLU A 47 6.15 16.93 2.90
N PHE A 48 5.49 16.71 1.76
CA PHE A 48 4.03 16.75 1.67
C PHE A 48 3.40 15.43 2.08
N SER A 49 2.39 15.47 2.95
CA SER A 49 1.80 14.28 3.56
C SER A 49 1.21 13.30 2.54
N GLU A 50 0.54 13.78 1.50
CA GLU A 50 -0.04 12.90 0.49
C GLU A 50 1.03 12.20 -0.37
N ASP A 51 2.13 12.88 -0.68
CA ASP A 51 3.25 12.28 -1.41
C ASP A 51 3.89 11.18 -0.56
N GLN A 52 4.04 11.42 0.75
CA GLN A 52 4.52 10.44 1.72
C GLN A 52 3.62 9.20 1.79
N ILE A 53 2.31 9.36 1.99
CA ILE A 53 1.41 8.20 2.10
C ILE A 53 1.21 7.45 0.77
N ASN A 54 1.36 8.12 -0.37
CA ASN A 54 1.44 7.46 -1.69
C ASN A 54 2.70 6.59 -1.78
N ALA A 55 3.85 7.10 -1.33
CA ALA A 55 5.11 6.36 -1.28
C ALA A 55 5.01 5.14 -0.34
N VAL A 56 4.54 5.32 0.90
CA VAL A 56 4.33 4.23 1.86
C VAL A 56 3.43 3.14 1.27
N SER A 57 2.30 3.54 0.70
CA SER A 57 1.33 2.60 0.11
C SER A 57 1.94 1.78 -1.01
N LEU A 58 2.77 2.40 -1.85
CA LEU A 58 3.40 1.73 -2.98
C LEU A 58 4.51 0.76 -2.52
N LEU A 59 5.39 1.16 -1.60
CA LEU A 59 6.42 0.28 -1.04
C LEU A 59 5.81 -0.94 -0.35
N ALA A 60 4.81 -0.73 0.50
CA ALA A 60 4.13 -1.79 1.21
C ALA A 60 3.54 -2.81 0.23
N ARG A 61 2.87 -2.35 -0.83
CA ARG A 61 2.29 -3.23 -1.85
C ARG A 61 3.34 -4.01 -2.63
N LEU A 62 4.46 -3.38 -2.99
CA LEU A 62 5.56 -4.05 -3.68
C LEU A 62 6.16 -5.17 -2.82
N GLU A 63 6.37 -4.94 -1.52
CA GLU A 63 6.88 -5.99 -0.63
C GLU A 63 5.87 -7.11 -0.35
N LEU A 64 4.58 -6.78 -0.30
CA LEU A 64 3.52 -7.80 -0.29
C LEU A 64 3.52 -8.66 -1.57
N ARG A 65 4.13 -8.19 -2.66
CA ARG A 65 4.42 -9.00 -3.86
C ARG A 65 5.79 -9.71 -3.81
N GLY A 66 6.52 -9.62 -2.71
CA GLY A 66 7.86 -10.19 -2.56
C GLY A 66 8.96 -9.41 -3.27
N VAL A 67 8.71 -8.15 -3.66
CA VAL A 67 9.72 -7.29 -4.27
C VAL A 67 10.63 -6.71 -3.19
N ASP A 68 11.94 -6.77 -3.41
CA ASP A 68 12.91 -6.08 -2.56
C ASP A 68 12.89 -4.57 -2.86
N VAL A 69 12.51 -3.77 -1.86
CA VAL A 69 12.46 -2.31 -1.95
C VAL A 69 13.77 -1.63 -1.57
N GLY A 70 14.79 -2.37 -1.11
CA GLY A 70 16.07 -1.82 -0.66
C GLY A 70 15.90 -0.78 0.46
N ASP A 71 16.69 0.30 0.40
CA ASP A 71 16.77 1.30 1.47
C ASP A 71 15.63 2.35 1.46
N ARG A 72 14.61 2.17 0.61
CA ARG A 72 13.54 3.19 0.39
C ARG A 72 12.72 3.48 1.64
N TRP A 73 12.55 2.51 2.53
CA TRP A 73 11.90 2.75 3.83
C TRP A 73 12.67 3.73 4.70
N ALA A 74 14.01 3.65 4.71
CA ALA A 74 14.85 4.55 5.49
C ALA A 74 14.77 6.00 4.97
N ASP A 75 14.75 6.17 3.64
CA ASP A 75 14.55 7.48 3.00
C ASP A 75 13.19 8.07 3.38
N VAL A 76 12.10 7.31 3.22
CA VAL A 76 10.75 7.77 3.63
C VAL A 76 10.69 8.13 5.11
N ALA A 77 11.19 7.26 5.99
CA ALA A 77 11.14 7.47 7.44
C ALA A 77 11.88 8.72 7.91
N THR A 78 12.88 9.19 7.17
CA THR A 78 13.60 10.45 7.48
C THR A 78 12.66 11.66 7.53
N TYR A 79 11.56 11.63 6.77
CA TYR A 79 10.58 12.71 6.72
C TYR A 79 9.40 12.52 7.68
N LEU A 80 9.41 11.45 8.49
CA LEU A 80 8.32 11.07 9.39
C LEU A 80 8.68 11.22 10.87
N ASP A 81 9.97 11.27 11.22
CA ASP A 81 10.45 11.42 12.60
C ASP A 81 9.86 12.68 13.29
N GLY A 82 9.53 13.73 12.52
CA GLY A 82 8.91 14.96 13.04
C GLY A 82 7.36 14.94 13.14
N ARG A 83 6.70 13.84 12.78
CA ARG A 83 5.24 13.75 12.61
C ARG A 83 4.53 12.85 13.64
N LEU A 84 5.25 12.37 14.66
CA LEU A 84 4.77 11.36 15.60
C LEU A 84 3.54 11.80 16.43
N HIS A 85 3.29 13.11 16.50
CA HIS A 85 2.24 13.74 17.30
C HIS A 85 1.21 14.52 16.47
N ASP A 86 1.27 14.43 15.13
CA ASP A 86 0.43 15.24 14.22
C ASP A 86 -1.06 14.95 14.42
N HIS A 87 -1.45 13.66 14.35
CA HIS A 87 -2.78 13.15 14.64
C HIS A 87 -3.97 13.91 13.99
N PHE A 88 -3.78 14.41 12.78
CA PHE A 88 -4.82 15.14 12.05
C PHE A 88 -5.87 14.20 11.44
N VAL A 89 -5.42 13.09 10.85
CA VAL A 89 -6.28 12.13 10.15
C VAL A 89 -5.74 10.71 10.41
N PRO A 90 -6.53 9.80 11.01
CA PRO A 90 -6.01 8.49 11.40
C PRO A 90 -5.49 7.67 10.20
N PHE A 91 -6.08 7.84 9.00
CA PHE A 91 -5.57 7.23 7.78
C PHE A 91 -4.10 7.54 7.49
N VAL A 92 -3.67 8.79 7.72
CA VAL A 92 -2.29 9.24 7.47
C VAL A 92 -1.36 8.66 8.53
N ASP A 93 -1.76 8.74 9.80
CA ASP A 93 -0.99 8.22 10.93
C ASP A 93 -0.65 6.73 10.79
N LEU A 94 -1.62 5.91 10.37
CA LEU A 94 -1.41 4.48 10.16
C LEU A 94 -0.32 4.20 9.10
N GLN A 95 -0.26 5.01 8.05
CA GLN A 95 0.77 4.88 7.02
C GLN A 95 2.14 5.31 7.55
N TYR A 96 2.20 6.41 8.29
CA TYR A 96 3.45 6.88 8.90
C TYR A 96 4.02 5.86 9.89
N LEU A 97 3.17 5.32 10.77
CA LEU A 97 3.55 4.29 11.71
C LEU A 97 4.10 3.06 10.98
N TYR A 98 3.41 2.59 9.94
CA TYR A 98 3.88 1.42 9.19
C TYR A 98 5.25 1.69 8.55
N ALA A 99 5.45 2.86 7.95
CA ALA A 99 6.72 3.23 7.35
C ALA A 99 7.87 3.28 8.37
N LEU A 100 7.65 3.90 9.54
CA LEU A 100 8.61 3.93 10.64
C LEU A 100 8.95 2.50 11.11
N ALA A 101 7.94 1.64 11.24
CA ALA A 101 8.12 0.25 11.65
C ALA A 101 8.91 -0.55 10.60
N ARG A 102 8.60 -0.39 9.31
CA ARG A 102 9.34 -1.05 8.21
C ARG A 102 10.78 -0.52 8.09
N ALA A 103 11.02 0.73 8.45
CA ALA A 103 12.36 1.31 8.53
C ALA A 103 13.14 0.95 9.81
N GLY A 104 12.57 0.14 10.71
CA GLY A 104 13.22 -0.26 11.96
C GLY A 104 13.34 0.85 13.01
N LYS A 105 12.57 1.95 12.89
CA LYS A 105 12.58 3.10 13.81
C LYS A 105 11.79 2.80 15.10
N GLN A 106 12.20 1.78 15.85
CA GLN A 106 11.41 1.22 16.95
C GLN A 106 11.06 2.24 18.05
N SER A 107 11.97 3.17 18.38
CA SER A 107 11.68 4.23 19.36
C SER A 107 10.57 5.16 18.88
N ALA A 108 10.62 5.58 17.61
CA ALA A 108 9.59 6.43 17.00
C ALA A 108 8.24 5.70 16.89
N VAL A 109 8.24 4.41 16.58
CA VAL A 109 7.03 3.57 16.59
C VAL A 109 6.41 3.52 17.98
N THR A 110 7.21 3.28 19.02
CA THR A 110 6.71 3.24 20.40
C THR A 110 6.15 4.58 20.83
N GLU A 111 6.83 5.68 20.51
CA GLU A 111 6.36 7.04 20.81
C GLU A 111 5.05 7.37 20.07
N MET A 112 4.98 7.09 18.77
CA MET A 112 3.80 7.34 17.95
C MET A 112 2.59 6.48 18.36
N LEU A 113 2.80 5.26 18.83
CA LEU A 113 1.72 4.44 19.39
C LEU A 113 1.14 5.09 20.64
N ALA A 114 2.00 5.54 21.56
CA ALA A 114 1.55 6.18 22.80
C ALA A 114 0.79 7.48 22.54
N SER A 115 1.30 8.34 21.65
CA SER A 115 0.62 9.60 21.30
C SER A 115 -0.71 9.37 20.56
N LEU A 116 -0.79 8.33 19.71
CA LEU A 116 -2.02 7.94 19.03
C LEU A 116 -3.07 7.41 20.02
N GLU A 117 -2.66 6.66 21.04
CA GLU A 117 -3.52 6.23 22.14
C GLU A 117 -4.05 7.43 22.94
N ASP A 118 -3.18 8.37 23.32
CA ASP A 118 -3.57 9.61 24.02
C ASP A 118 -4.59 10.43 23.19
N ARG A 119 -4.39 10.52 21.87
CA ARG A 119 -5.34 11.18 20.96
C ARG A 119 -6.69 10.46 20.95
N ALA A 120 -6.68 9.13 20.95
CA ALA A 120 -7.89 8.32 20.92
C ALA A 120 -8.69 8.45 22.22
N GLU A 121 -8.03 8.53 23.38
CA GLU A 121 -8.69 8.78 24.67
C GLU A 121 -9.37 10.15 24.70
N GLN A 122 -8.77 11.15 24.06
CA GLN A 122 -9.30 12.52 23.96
C GLN A 122 -10.32 12.69 22.82
N ALA A 123 -10.62 11.64 22.05
CA ALA A 123 -11.50 11.73 20.89
C ALA A 123 -12.94 12.09 21.28
N LYS A 124 -13.53 13.02 20.53
CA LYS A 124 -14.94 13.38 20.69
C LYS A 124 -15.82 12.18 20.33
N PRO A 125 -17.07 12.11 20.84
CA PRO A 125 -17.94 10.96 20.60
C PRO A 125 -18.10 10.54 19.14
N PHE A 126 -18.13 11.50 18.20
CA PHE A 126 -18.27 11.22 16.76
C PHE A 126 -16.96 10.79 16.08
N GLU A 127 -15.82 10.94 16.74
CA GLU A 127 -14.50 10.56 16.23
C GLU A 127 -14.02 9.21 16.82
N ARG A 128 -14.68 8.71 17.87
CA ARG A 128 -14.27 7.51 18.60
C ARG A 128 -14.14 6.27 17.72
N GLU A 129 -15.06 6.07 16.78
CA GLU A 129 -14.98 4.94 15.85
C GLU A 129 -13.70 5.00 15.00
N ALA A 130 -13.34 6.20 14.52
CA ALA A 130 -12.14 6.38 13.70
C ALA A 130 -10.85 6.17 14.51
N TRP A 131 -10.77 6.73 15.71
CA TRP A 131 -9.55 6.70 16.51
C TRP A 131 -9.41 5.46 17.39
N ALA A 132 -10.39 5.18 18.24
CA ALA A 132 -10.31 4.10 19.22
C ALA A 132 -10.61 2.73 18.59
N ASP A 133 -11.69 2.62 17.81
CA ASP A 133 -12.15 1.34 17.28
C ASP A 133 -11.39 0.91 16.01
N CYS A 134 -10.83 1.87 15.27
CA CYS A 134 -10.03 1.60 14.07
C CYS A 134 -8.55 1.89 14.25
N ALA A 135 -8.16 3.14 14.50
CA ALA A 135 -6.76 3.55 14.39
C ALA A 135 -5.85 2.87 15.43
N VAL A 136 -6.26 2.81 16.70
CA VAL A 136 -5.47 2.15 17.76
C VAL A 136 -5.21 0.67 17.43
N PRO A 137 -6.21 -0.19 17.20
CA PRO A 137 -5.95 -1.60 16.88
C PRO A 137 -5.22 -1.75 15.53
N ALA A 138 -5.52 -0.94 14.52
CA ALA A 138 -4.80 -0.98 13.25
C ALA A 138 -3.32 -0.62 13.43
N ALA A 139 -3.00 0.41 14.21
CA ALA A 139 -1.65 0.86 14.48
C ALA A 139 -0.81 -0.25 15.12
N HIS A 140 -1.32 -0.86 16.20
CA HIS A 140 -0.66 -2.00 16.84
C HIS A 140 -0.53 -3.19 15.91
N GLY A 141 -1.54 -3.48 15.10
CA GLY A 141 -1.50 -4.56 14.12
C GLY A 141 -0.47 -4.33 13.01
N LEU A 142 -0.31 -3.09 12.54
CA LEU A 142 0.71 -2.69 11.56
C LEU A 142 2.12 -2.80 12.14
N ALA A 143 2.32 -2.36 13.39
CA ALA A 143 3.59 -2.52 14.08
C ALA A 143 3.95 -4.00 14.31
N ALA A 144 2.95 -4.83 14.67
CA ALA A 144 3.11 -6.28 14.78
C ALA A 144 3.47 -6.93 13.44
N HIS A 145 2.81 -6.51 12.35
CA HIS A 145 3.10 -7.02 11.00
C HIS A 145 4.54 -6.72 10.59
N ALA A 146 4.97 -5.47 10.78
CA ALA A 146 6.31 -5.00 10.42
C ALA A 146 7.43 -5.77 11.12
N ARG A 147 7.22 -6.21 12.37
CA ARG A 147 8.19 -6.99 13.17
C ARG A 147 8.06 -8.52 12.98
N GLY A 148 7.19 -8.99 12.08
CA GLY A 148 6.99 -10.41 11.79
C GLY A 148 6.06 -11.16 12.74
N ASP A 149 5.37 -10.46 13.65
CA ASP A 149 4.36 -11.05 14.53
C ASP A 149 3.00 -11.10 13.81
N HIS A 150 2.93 -12.00 12.83
CA HIS A 150 1.81 -12.07 11.90
C HIS A 150 0.49 -12.48 12.58
N ALA A 151 0.54 -13.28 13.65
CA ALA A 151 -0.66 -13.74 14.34
C ALA A 151 -1.34 -12.59 15.10
N GLU A 152 -0.53 -11.78 15.78
CA GLU A 152 -1.03 -10.59 16.47
C GLU A 152 -1.48 -9.52 15.47
N ALA A 153 -0.73 -9.34 14.38
CA ALA A 153 -1.15 -8.47 13.28
C ALA A 153 -2.52 -8.86 12.72
N ALA A 154 -2.74 -10.15 12.44
CA ALA A 154 -4.01 -10.66 11.95
C ALA A 154 -5.16 -10.38 12.93
N ARG A 155 -4.93 -10.63 14.23
CA ARG A 155 -5.93 -10.41 15.28
C ARG A 155 -6.33 -8.93 15.40
N LEU A 156 -5.36 -8.03 15.40
CA LEU A 156 -5.57 -6.60 15.65
C LEU A 156 -6.09 -5.88 14.40
N LEU A 157 -5.52 -6.15 13.23
CA LEU A 157 -6.05 -5.61 11.97
C LEU A 157 -7.47 -6.11 11.73
N GLY A 158 -7.76 -7.38 12.06
CA GLY A 158 -9.11 -7.94 11.97
C GLY A 158 -10.14 -7.20 12.82
N GLN A 159 -9.76 -6.67 13.98
CA GLN A 159 -10.64 -5.81 14.81
C GLN A 159 -10.90 -4.45 14.16
N ALA A 160 -9.89 -3.88 13.50
CA ALA A 160 -10.01 -2.58 12.85
C ALA A 160 -10.78 -2.62 11.52
N MET A 161 -10.78 -3.74 10.80
CA MET A 161 -11.34 -3.84 9.43
C MET A 161 -12.79 -3.29 9.29
N PRO A 162 -13.75 -3.58 10.20
CA PRO A 162 -15.11 -3.05 10.11
C PRO A 162 -15.20 -1.52 10.23
N HIS A 163 -14.18 -0.89 10.83
CA HIS A 163 -14.15 0.53 11.19
C HIS A 163 -13.25 1.37 10.26
N LEU A 164 -12.83 0.82 9.12
CA LEU A 164 -11.97 1.53 8.16
C LEU A 164 -12.67 2.69 7.44
N ARG A 165 -13.99 2.71 7.33
CA ARG A 165 -14.68 3.77 6.57
C ARG A 165 -14.44 5.18 7.13
N PRO A 166 -14.54 5.44 8.45
CA PRO A 166 -14.41 6.80 9.01
C PRO A 166 -12.97 7.35 9.11
N ILE A 167 -11.91 6.56 8.89
CA ILE A 167 -10.53 7.05 9.12
C ILE A 167 -9.99 8.01 8.05
N GLY A 168 -10.70 8.19 6.94
CA GLY A 168 -10.26 8.98 5.78
C GLY A 168 -9.69 8.12 4.63
N GLY A 169 -9.10 8.77 3.63
CA GLY A 169 -8.58 8.14 2.41
C GLY A 169 -9.67 7.69 1.41
N SER A 170 -9.25 7.25 0.23
CA SER A 170 -10.10 6.62 -0.77
C SER A 170 -10.25 5.10 -0.53
N ILE A 171 -11.15 4.45 -1.28
CA ILE A 171 -11.30 2.98 -1.24
C ILE A 171 -9.97 2.29 -1.60
N ALA A 172 -9.32 2.73 -2.68
CA ALA A 172 -8.06 2.17 -3.14
C ALA A 172 -6.91 2.37 -2.13
N GLN A 173 -6.90 3.52 -1.44
CA GLN A 173 -5.94 3.80 -0.37
C GLN A 173 -6.14 2.88 0.84
N ARG A 174 -7.38 2.77 1.35
CA ARG A 174 -7.68 1.88 2.49
C ARG A 174 -7.53 0.40 2.19
N ALA A 175 -7.66 -0.01 0.92
CA ALA A 175 -7.42 -1.39 0.51
C ALA A 175 -6.01 -1.89 0.86
N LEU A 176 -5.05 -0.99 1.16
CA LEU A 176 -3.74 -1.37 1.69
C LEU A 176 -3.86 -2.14 3.01
N PHE A 177 -4.65 -1.65 3.96
CA PHE A 177 -4.76 -2.28 5.28
C PHE A 177 -5.39 -3.68 5.18
N GLY A 178 -6.35 -3.84 4.26
CA GLY A 178 -6.91 -5.15 3.93
C GLY A 178 -5.87 -6.11 3.34
N ALA A 179 -4.98 -5.61 2.47
CA ALA A 179 -3.90 -6.42 1.91
C ALA A 179 -2.87 -6.85 2.97
N ILE A 180 -2.51 -5.97 3.90
CA ILE A 180 -1.61 -6.29 5.02
C ILE A 180 -2.28 -7.30 5.97
N HIS A 181 -3.57 -7.11 6.28
CA HIS A 181 -4.34 -8.07 7.07
C HIS A 181 -4.38 -9.46 6.42
N LEU A 182 -4.62 -9.51 5.11
CA LEU A 182 -4.61 -10.76 4.35
C LEU A 182 -3.24 -11.46 4.39
N ASP A 183 -2.14 -10.73 4.20
CA ASP A 183 -0.80 -11.31 4.33
C ASP A 183 -0.53 -11.83 5.75
N ALA A 184 -0.95 -11.10 6.78
CA ALA A 184 -0.86 -11.54 8.16
C ALA A 184 -1.63 -12.86 8.40
N LEU A 185 -2.84 -13.00 7.85
CA LEU A 185 -3.63 -14.24 7.92
C LEU A 185 -2.91 -15.41 7.24
N ILE A 186 -2.38 -15.19 6.03
CA ILE A 186 -1.68 -16.22 5.26
C ILE A 186 -0.42 -16.70 5.99
N ARG A 187 0.37 -15.76 6.51
CA ARG A 187 1.64 -16.06 7.21
C ARG A 187 1.43 -16.69 8.58
N SER A 188 0.29 -16.45 9.21
CA SER A 188 -0.11 -17.07 10.48
C SER A 188 -0.78 -18.43 10.31
N GLY A 189 -0.96 -18.90 9.08
CA GLY A 189 -1.61 -20.17 8.78
C GLY A 189 -3.13 -20.15 8.98
N TRP A 190 -3.77 -18.97 9.10
CA TRP A 190 -5.23 -18.82 9.22
C TRP A 190 -5.88 -18.94 7.83
N ASN A 191 -5.60 -20.07 7.17
CA ASN A 191 -5.83 -20.28 5.73
C ASN A 191 -7.31 -20.16 5.36
N ASP A 192 -8.24 -20.65 6.17
CA ASP A 192 -9.67 -20.57 5.86
C ASP A 192 -10.20 -19.13 5.84
N ALA A 193 -9.69 -18.26 6.72
CA ALA A 193 -10.03 -16.85 6.72
C ALA A 193 -9.43 -16.15 5.50
N ALA A 194 -8.16 -16.42 5.19
CA ALA A 194 -7.47 -15.87 4.03
C ALA A 194 -8.15 -16.27 2.71
N VAL A 195 -8.57 -17.53 2.55
CA VAL A 195 -9.27 -18.01 1.35
C VAL A 195 -10.58 -17.25 1.12
N LYS A 196 -11.36 -17.00 2.18
CA LYS A 196 -12.64 -16.27 2.05
C LYS A 196 -12.44 -14.86 1.49
N ILE A 197 -11.41 -14.16 1.98
CA ILE A 197 -11.05 -12.81 1.52
C ILE A 197 -10.57 -12.88 0.06
N LEU A 198 -9.60 -13.73 -0.25
CA LEU A 198 -9.05 -13.85 -1.60
C LEU A 198 -10.10 -14.27 -2.64
N GLN A 199 -11.06 -15.12 -2.28
CA GLN A 199 -12.18 -15.46 -3.16
C GLN A 199 -13.10 -14.25 -3.42
N ALA A 200 -13.26 -13.35 -2.46
CA ALA A 200 -14.00 -12.11 -2.68
C ALA A 200 -13.21 -11.17 -3.62
N ASP A 201 -11.91 -11.01 -3.37
CA ASP A 201 -11.02 -10.21 -4.22
C ASP A 201 -10.98 -10.75 -5.66
N GLU A 202 -10.93 -12.07 -5.84
CA GLU A 202 -10.97 -12.70 -7.17
C GLU A 202 -12.29 -12.42 -7.91
N ARG A 203 -13.43 -12.42 -7.21
CA ARG A 203 -14.72 -12.10 -7.82
C ARG A 203 -14.80 -10.65 -8.27
N GLU A 204 -14.26 -9.73 -7.48
CA GLU A 204 -14.23 -8.32 -7.81
C GLU A 204 -13.20 -8.00 -8.90
N ARG A 205 -12.06 -8.71 -8.89
CA ARG A 205 -10.89 -8.43 -9.74
C ARG A 205 -10.36 -9.72 -10.37
N PRO A 206 -11.11 -10.36 -11.29
CA PRO A 206 -10.78 -11.69 -11.82
C PRO A 206 -9.54 -11.71 -12.73
N THR A 207 -9.03 -10.53 -13.09
CA THR A 207 -7.94 -10.33 -14.04
C THR A 207 -6.57 -10.12 -13.37
N VAL A 208 -6.47 -10.30 -12.04
CA VAL A 208 -5.22 -10.14 -11.28
C VAL A 208 -4.52 -11.50 -11.10
N PRO A 209 -3.37 -11.77 -11.76
CA PRO A 209 -2.72 -13.08 -11.73
C PRO A 209 -2.24 -13.48 -10.34
N SER A 210 -1.74 -12.51 -9.58
CA SER A 210 -1.18 -12.72 -8.25
C SER A 210 -2.22 -13.14 -7.21
N THR A 211 -3.47 -12.67 -7.31
CA THR A 211 -4.60 -13.15 -6.49
C THR A 211 -4.85 -14.63 -6.72
N LYS A 212 -4.76 -15.08 -7.99
CA LYS A 212 -4.95 -16.49 -8.36
C LYS A 212 -3.81 -17.36 -7.86
N ARG A 213 -2.55 -16.91 -7.96
CA ARG A 213 -1.41 -17.63 -7.35
C ARG A 213 -1.57 -17.78 -5.83
N ALA A 214 -1.98 -16.72 -5.14
CA ALA A 214 -2.24 -16.77 -3.70
C ALA A 214 -3.37 -17.76 -3.35
N LEU A 215 -4.45 -17.80 -4.13
CA LEU A 215 -5.51 -18.80 -3.97
C LEU A 215 -5.00 -20.22 -4.21
N ALA A 216 -4.19 -20.42 -5.24
CA ALA A 216 -3.61 -21.72 -5.53
C ALA A 216 -2.74 -22.22 -4.37
N ASP A 217 -1.89 -21.36 -3.81
CA ASP A 217 -1.07 -21.67 -2.65
C ASP A 217 -1.91 -22.08 -1.43
N LEU A 218 -2.97 -21.35 -1.14
CA LEU A 218 -3.87 -21.68 -0.04
C LEU A 218 -4.66 -22.96 -0.29
N TYR A 219 -5.13 -23.19 -1.51
CA TYR A 219 -5.81 -24.43 -1.88
C TYR A 219 -4.87 -25.64 -1.72
N ARG A 220 -3.59 -25.52 -2.07
CA ARG A 220 -2.59 -26.57 -1.81
C ARG A 220 -2.43 -26.85 -0.30
N LYS A 221 -2.31 -25.81 0.53
CA LYS A 221 -2.24 -25.93 2.00
C LYS A 221 -3.49 -26.60 2.60
N LEU A 222 -4.65 -26.44 1.96
CA LEU A 222 -5.93 -27.02 2.40
C LEU A 222 -6.26 -28.37 1.74
N GLY A 223 -5.34 -28.96 0.98
CA GLY A 223 -5.56 -30.25 0.30
C GLY A 223 -6.53 -30.21 -0.87
N ARG A 224 -6.84 -29.02 -1.42
CA ARG A 224 -7.79 -28.82 -2.53
C ARG A 224 -7.07 -28.80 -3.89
N ALA A 225 -6.48 -29.93 -4.26
CA ALA A 225 -5.55 -30.03 -5.39
C ALA A 225 -6.13 -29.56 -6.74
N GLU A 226 -7.37 -29.91 -7.06
CA GLU A 226 -8.01 -29.51 -8.33
C GLU A 226 -8.21 -27.99 -8.43
N GLN A 227 -8.67 -27.37 -7.34
CA GLN A 227 -8.84 -25.91 -7.27
C GLN A 227 -7.50 -25.19 -7.37
N ALA A 228 -6.45 -25.74 -6.75
CA ALA A 228 -5.10 -25.21 -6.87
C ALA A 228 -4.60 -25.22 -8.32
N MET A 229 -4.68 -26.36 -9.01
CA MET A 229 -4.27 -26.48 -10.41
C MET A 229 -5.03 -25.52 -11.33
N THR A 230 -6.34 -25.35 -11.10
CA THR A 230 -7.17 -24.43 -11.87
C THR A 230 -6.73 -22.98 -11.67
N ALA A 231 -6.48 -22.57 -10.42
CA ALA A 231 -6.03 -21.22 -10.09
C ALA A 231 -4.62 -20.94 -10.64
N ASP A 232 -3.68 -21.89 -10.54
CA ASP A 232 -2.34 -21.79 -11.12
C ASP A 232 -2.40 -21.61 -12.64
N TYR A 233 -3.19 -22.45 -13.33
CA TYR A 233 -3.38 -22.35 -14.79
C TYR A 233 -3.92 -20.97 -15.20
N GLN A 234 -4.97 -20.48 -14.53
CA GLN A 234 -5.54 -19.17 -14.82
C GLN A 234 -4.56 -18.03 -14.55
N ALA A 235 -3.76 -18.12 -13.49
CA ALA A 235 -2.72 -17.14 -13.20
C ALA A 235 -1.69 -17.07 -14.33
N GLU A 236 -1.22 -18.23 -14.81
CA GLU A 236 -0.28 -18.30 -15.92
C GLU A 236 -0.85 -17.72 -17.23
N GLN A 237 -2.12 -18.00 -17.55
CA GLN A 237 -2.75 -17.46 -18.75
C GLN A 237 -2.79 -15.92 -18.73
N LEU A 238 -3.18 -15.32 -17.60
CA LEU A 238 -3.20 -13.88 -17.44
C LEU A 238 -1.79 -13.28 -17.53
N ALA A 239 -0.81 -13.88 -16.84
CA ALA A 239 0.58 -13.41 -16.88
C ALA A 239 1.15 -13.45 -18.31
N ARG A 240 0.89 -14.53 -19.07
CA ARG A 240 1.30 -14.62 -20.48
C ARG A 240 0.59 -13.58 -21.36
N GLN A 241 -0.70 -13.33 -21.12
CA GLN A 241 -1.46 -12.32 -21.83
C GLN A 241 -0.83 -10.92 -21.64
N TYR A 242 -0.46 -10.57 -20.40
CA TYR A 242 0.15 -9.27 -20.10
C TYR A 242 1.60 -9.14 -20.53
N ALA A 243 2.34 -10.25 -20.59
CA ALA A 243 3.69 -10.29 -21.14
C ALA A 243 3.73 -10.23 -22.68
N SER A 244 2.59 -10.37 -23.37
CA SER A 244 2.53 -10.35 -24.83
C SER A 244 3.02 -9.00 -25.39
N PRO A 245 3.89 -8.99 -26.42
CA PRO A 245 4.38 -7.76 -27.06
C PRO A 245 3.26 -6.83 -27.54
N VAL A 246 2.10 -7.39 -27.90
CA VAL A 246 0.92 -6.63 -28.34
C VAL A 246 0.35 -5.80 -27.20
N VAL A 247 0.21 -6.41 -26.02
CA VAL A 247 -0.29 -5.72 -24.81
C VAL A 247 0.76 -4.76 -24.25
N GLN A 248 2.03 -5.15 -24.29
CA GLN A 248 3.13 -4.27 -23.89
C GLN A 248 3.23 -3.02 -24.78
N ARG A 249 3.03 -3.15 -26.09
CA ARG A 249 3.03 -2.02 -27.02
C ARG A 249 1.84 -1.11 -26.78
N ALA A 250 0.64 -1.66 -26.60
CA ALA A 250 -0.54 -0.87 -26.24
C ALA A 250 -0.36 -0.11 -24.90
N ALA A 251 0.31 -0.71 -23.91
CA ALA A 251 0.62 -0.05 -22.64
C ALA A 251 1.74 1.00 -22.75
N LYS A 252 2.74 0.77 -23.61
CA LYS A 252 3.78 1.75 -23.94
C LYS A 252 3.23 2.96 -24.69
N ASP A 253 2.29 2.74 -25.61
CA ASP A 253 1.62 3.82 -26.34
C ASP A 253 0.68 4.65 -25.45
N LEU A 254 0.36 4.15 -24.23
CA LEU A 254 -0.39 4.85 -23.18
C LEU A 254 0.51 5.49 -22.11
N THR A 255 1.83 5.26 -22.16
CA THR A 255 2.80 5.92 -21.28
C THR A 255 3.57 6.95 -22.09
N PRO A 256 3.52 8.23 -21.71
CA PRO A 256 4.23 9.27 -22.46
C PRO A 256 5.73 8.96 -22.51
N ALA A 257 6.33 9.15 -23.69
CA ALA A 257 7.76 9.09 -23.85
C ALA A 257 8.41 10.03 -22.83
N THR A 258 9.35 9.50 -22.04
CA THR A 258 10.20 10.27 -21.13
C THR A 258 11.15 11.16 -21.94
N GLY A 259 10.61 12.22 -22.54
CA GLY A 259 11.38 13.35 -23.04
C GLY A 259 11.90 14.14 -21.84
N SER A 260 13.22 14.13 -21.68
CA SER A 260 13.95 14.95 -20.71
C SER A 260 13.57 16.43 -20.83
N LEU A 261 12.72 16.91 -19.93
CA LEU A 261 12.57 18.33 -19.62
C LEU A 261 12.56 18.49 -18.10
N VAL A 262 13.73 18.30 -17.49
CA VAL A 262 14.04 18.98 -16.23
C VAL A 262 14.36 20.42 -16.61
N ALA A 263 13.35 21.28 -16.64
CA ALA A 263 13.58 22.71 -16.54
C ALA A 263 13.87 23.01 -15.05
N PRO A 264 14.97 23.71 -14.71
CA PRO A 264 15.22 24.08 -13.33
C PRO A 264 14.11 25.03 -12.85
N LEU A 265 13.46 24.69 -11.74
CA LEU A 265 12.53 25.57 -11.04
C LEU A 265 13.26 26.86 -10.64
N ASP A 266 12.72 27.99 -11.10
CA ASP A 266 13.20 29.34 -10.78
C ASP A 266 13.14 29.58 -9.26
N PRO A 267 14.27 29.88 -8.59
CA PRO A 267 14.31 30.18 -7.16
C PRO A 267 13.48 31.41 -6.73
N SER A 268 13.00 32.23 -7.67
CA SER A 268 12.29 33.49 -7.38
C SER A 268 10.87 33.33 -6.83
N LEU A 269 10.28 32.13 -6.83
CA LEU A 269 8.91 31.89 -6.34
C LEU A 269 8.81 31.53 -4.84
N ARG A 270 9.91 31.64 -4.07
CA ARG A 270 9.90 31.50 -2.61
C ARG A 270 9.86 32.85 -1.88
N SER A 271 8.89 33.70 -2.20
CA SER A 271 8.50 34.83 -1.35
C SER A 271 7.19 35.44 -1.84
N GLY A 272 6.12 35.23 -1.08
CA GLY A 272 4.78 35.77 -1.30
C GLY A 272 3.77 35.08 -0.41
#